data_AF-A0A8T7GNE1-F1
#
_entry.id   AF-A0A8T7GNE1-F1
#
_cell.length_a   1.000
_cell.length_b   1.000
_cell.length_c   1.000
_cell.angle_alpha   90.00
_cell.angle_beta   90.00
_cell.angle_gamma   90.00
#
_symmetry.space_group_name_H-M   'P 1'
#
loop_
_entity.id
_entity.type
_entity.pdbx_description
1 polymer ?
#
loop_
_entity_poly.entity_id
_entity_poly.type
_entity_poly.pdbx_seq_one_letter_code
_entity_poly.pdbx_strand_id
1 'polypeptide(L)'
;MSGPDPLKLLRVLEDVSEKHAKTLRALERTLRRLRRDPENEALQSLALTYIKRLRVLRRRVERQLGSEGSEAEFGEVDPEVARNVATLSEYMIIVGLLYEEELLRKAVILARRGARLLAEELPNIEADIEAIGRLSQRFQRIVDRHY
;
A
#
# COMPACT_ATOMS: atom_id res chain seq x y z
N MET A 1 20.94 -1.88 -17.76
CA MET A 1 19.49 -1.81 -17.47
C MET A 1 19.25 -0.43 -16.90
N SER A 2 18.39 0.41 -17.51
CA SER A 2 18.08 1.73 -16.93
C SER A 2 17.24 1.57 -15.67
N GLY A 3 17.64 2.25 -14.59
CA GLY A 3 16.89 2.30 -13.33
C GLY A 3 15.51 2.95 -13.46
N PRO A 4 14.71 2.97 -12.38
CA PRO A 4 13.39 3.57 -12.37
C PRO A 4 13.44 5.06 -12.71
N ASP A 5 12.55 5.52 -13.58
CA ASP A 5 12.41 6.92 -13.99
C ASP A 5 11.89 7.75 -12.78
N PRO A 6 12.72 8.62 -12.18
CA PRO A 6 12.37 9.29 -10.93
C PRO A 6 11.19 10.25 -11.09
N LEU A 7 11.04 10.90 -12.25
CA LEU A 7 9.92 11.80 -12.53
C LEU A 7 8.60 11.03 -12.65
N LYS A 8 8.63 9.85 -13.28
CA LYS A 8 7.45 8.98 -13.32
C LYS A 8 7.12 8.41 -11.96
N LEU A 9 8.12 8.01 -11.18
CA LEU A 9 7.93 7.51 -9.82
C LEU A 9 7.32 8.60 -8.94
N LEU A 10 7.84 9.82 -8.98
CA LEU A 10 7.30 10.97 -8.25
C LEU A 10 5.80 11.16 -8.56
N ARG A 11 5.44 11.28 -9.84
CA ARG A 11 4.04 11.45 -10.26
C ARG A 11 3.13 10.30 -9.81
N VAL A 12 3.65 9.07 -9.82
CA VAL A 12 2.89 7.92 -9.34
C VAL A 12 2.73 7.95 -7.83
N LEU A 13 3.75 8.36 -7.07
CA LEU A 13 3.66 8.49 -5.62
C LEU A 13 2.67 9.59 -5.21
N GLU A 14 2.66 10.73 -5.91
CA GLU A 14 1.68 11.80 -5.69
C GLU A 14 0.24 11.29 -5.90
N ASP A 15 -0.04 10.66 -7.04
CA ASP A 15 -1.39 10.13 -7.34
C ASP A 15 -1.79 8.97 -6.41
N VAL A 16 -0.84 8.07 -6.11
CA VAL A 16 -1.10 6.91 -5.27
C VAL A 16 -1.34 7.32 -3.83
N SER A 17 -0.53 8.20 -3.25
CA SER A 17 -0.64 8.60 -1.84
C SER A 17 -2.03 9.20 -1.54
N GLU A 18 -2.55 10.07 -2.40
CA GLU A 18 -3.88 10.65 -2.23
C GLU A 18 -5.00 9.58 -2.30
N LYS A 19 -4.96 8.72 -3.33
CA LYS A 19 -5.94 7.65 -3.52
C LYS A 19 -5.87 6.60 -2.42
N HIS A 20 -4.66 6.31 -1.95
CA HIS A 20 -4.38 5.37 -0.87
C HIS A 20 -5.01 5.87 0.43
N ALA A 21 -4.73 7.11 0.83
CA ALA A 21 -5.32 7.72 2.02
C ALA A 21 -6.86 7.75 1.99
N LYS A 22 -7.47 8.09 0.85
CA LYS A 22 -8.94 8.04 0.69
C LYS A 22 -9.49 6.62 0.85
N THR A 23 -8.80 5.63 0.27
CA THR A 23 -9.22 4.22 0.31
C THR A 23 -9.08 3.66 1.72
N LEU A 24 -8.00 3.98 2.44
CA LEU A 24 -7.80 3.58 3.85
C LEU A 24 -8.91 4.11 4.76
N ARG A 25 -9.25 5.41 4.65
CA ARG A 25 -10.36 6.00 5.42
C ARG A 25 -11.70 5.33 5.12
N ALA A 26 -11.92 4.87 3.89
CA ALA A 26 -13.14 4.17 3.51
C ALA A 26 -13.16 2.72 4.03
N LEU A 27 -12.03 2.01 3.92
CA LEU A 27 -11.85 0.69 4.48
C LEU A 27 -12.03 0.70 5.99
N GLU A 28 -11.38 1.61 6.71
CA GLU A 28 -11.50 1.71 8.16
C GLU A 28 -12.96 1.88 8.60
N ARG A 29 -13.70 2.83 8.00
CA ARG A 29 -15.12 3.04 8.30
C ARG A 29 -15.93 1.78 8.06
N THR A 30 -15.62 1.05 7.00
CA THR A 30 -16.29 -0.21 6.65
C THR A 30 -15.99 -1.30 7.68
N LEU A 31 -14.71 -1.51 8.03
CA LEU A 31 -14.29 -2.50 9.03
C LEU A 31 -14.85 -2.17 10.43
N ARG A 32 -14.95 -0.89 10.80
CA ARG A 32 -15.58 -0.46 12.07
C ARG A 32 -17.07 -0.83 12.12
N ARG A 33 -17.79 -0.72 11.01
CA ARG A 33 -19.20 -1.16 10.91
C ARG A 33 -19.29 -2.69 10.91
N LEU A 34 -18.45 -3.35 10.13
CA LEU A 34 -18.40 -4.81 10.04
C LEU A 34 -18.04 -5.48 11.37
N ARG A 35 -17.26 -4.81 12.24
CA ARG A 35 -17.00 -5.28 13.60
C ARG A 35 -18.28 -5.46 14.44
N ARG A 36 -19.34 -4.69 14.18
CA ARG A 36 -20.61 -4.77 14.90
C ARG A 36 -21.56 -5.80 14.31
N ASP A 37 -21.41 -6.08 13.02
CA ASP A 37 -22.25 -6.98 12.24
C ASP A 37 -21.38 -7.74 11.23
N PRO A 38 -20.63 -8.78 11.67
CA PRO A 38 -19.66 -9.47 10.83
C PRO A 38 -20.30 -10.25 9.68
N GLU A 39 -21.57 -10.63 9.80
CA GLU A 39 -22.31 -11.42 8.80
C GLU A 39 -22.83 -10.55 7.65
N ASN A 40 -22.72 -9.23 7.75
CA ASN A 40 -23.18 -8.30 6.72
C ASN A 40 -22.38 -8.42 5.41
N GLU A 41 -22.87 -9.23 4.48
CA GLU A 41 -22.19 -9.52 3.21
C GLU A 41 -21.95 -8.28 2.35
N ALA A 42 -22.84 -7.27 2.41
CA ALA A 42 -22.66 -6.02 1.69
C ALA A 42 -21.45 -5.23 2.23
N LEU A 43 -21.28 -5.17 3.55
CA LEU A 43 -20.11 -4.54 4.17
C LEU A 43 -18.83 -5.36 3.95
N GLN A 44 -18.91 -6.70 3.96
CA GLN A 44 -17.77 -7.56 3.63
C GLN A 44 -17.31 -7.35 2.18
N SER A 45 -18.24 -7.35 1.22
CA SER A 45 -17.97 -7.10 -0.19
C SER A 45 -17.38 -5.71 -0.43
N LEU A 46 -17.88 -4.70 0.29
CA LEU A 46 -17.33 -3.35 0.26
C LEU A 46 -15.91 -3.30 0.83
N ALA A 47 -15.64 -3.99 1.94
CA ALA A 47 -14.29 -4.08 2.51
C ALA A 47 -13.31 -4.72 1.51
N LEU A 48 -13.71 -5.84 0.88
CA LEU A 48 -12.92 -6.50 -0.16
C LEU A 48 -12.65 -5.60 -1.37
N THR A 49 -13.62 -4.77 -1.76
CA THR A 49 -13.44 -3.79 -2.84
C THR A 49 -12.33 -2.80 -2.49
N TYR A 50 -12.30 -2.29 -1.25
CA TYR A 50 -11.24 -1.38 -0.83
C TYR A 50 -9.89 -2.07 -0.70
N ILE A 51 -9.83 -3.29 -0.17
CA ILE A 51 -8.59 -4.09 -0.12
C ILE A 51 -8.03 -4.32 -1.53
N LYS A 52 -8.89 -4.71 -2.48
CA LYS A 52 -8.51 -4.89 -3.89
C LYS A 52 -8.00 -3.59 -4.53
N ARG A 53 -8.61 -2.44 -4.21
CA ARG A 53 -8.12 -1.12 -4.67
C ARG A 53 -6.74 -0.79 -4.11
N LEU A 54 -6.50 -1.02 -2.82
CA LEU A 54 -5.18 -0.79 -2.21
C LEU A 54 -4.11 -1.67 -2.87
N ARG A 55 -4.43 -2.94 -3.14
CA ARG A 55 -3.57 -3.86 -3.89
C ARG A 55 -3.20 -3.33 -5.27
N VAL A 56 -4.18 -2.80 -6.01
CA VAL A 56 -3.92 -2.17 -7.31
C VAL A 56 -3.00 -0.96 -7.18
N LEU A 57 -3.18 -0.14 -6.14
CA LEU A 57 -2.31 1.01 -5.88
C LEU A 57 -0.87 0.59 -5.56
N ARG A 58 -0.66 -0.41 -4.69
CA ARG A 58 0.68 -0.97 -4.42
C ARG A 58 1.35 -1.46 -5.70
N ARG A 59 0.65 -2.26 -6.51
CA ARG A 59 1.17 -2.75 -7.80
C ARG A 59 1.52 -1.64 -8.79
N ARG A 60 0.90 -0.46 -8.70
CA ARG A 60 1.29 0.69 -9.54
C ARG A 60 2.64 1.24 -9.11
N VAL A 61 2.86 1.38 -7.80
CA VAL A 61 4.15 1.81 -7.24
C VAL A 61 5.23 0.78 -7.54
N GLU A 62 4.99 -0.50 -7.24
CA GLU A 62 5.97 -1.58 -7.45
C GLU A 62 6.43 -1.65 -8.91
N ARG A 63 5.53 -1.43 -9.86
CA ARG A 63 5.86 -1.36 -11.29
C ARG A 63 6.77 -0.19 -11.63
N GLN A 64 6.63 0.95 -10.96
CA GLN A 64 7.53 2.09 -11.18
C GLN A 64 8.88 1.89 -10.51
N LEU A 65 8.91 1.25 -9.34
CA LEU A 65 10.15 0.93 -8.63
C LEU A 65 10.98 -0.17 -9.33
N GLY A 66 10.39 -0.92 -10.27
CA GLY A 66 11.09 -1.95 -11.05
C GLY A 66 11.33 -3.26 -10.26
N SER A 67 12.23 -4.09 -10.77
CA SER A 67 12.65 -5.34 -10.09
C SER A 67 13.64 -5.07 -8.96
N GLU A 68 13.72 -5.98 -8.00
CA GLU A 68 14.73 -5.94 -6.93
C GLU A 68 16.14 -5.78 -7.55
N GLY A 69 16.89 -4.77 -7.08
CA GLY A 69 18.22 -4.41 -7.61
C GLY A 69 18.25 -3.26 -8.61
N SER A 70 17.11 -2.85 -9.19
CA SER A 70 17.06 -1.69 -10.11
C SER A 70 16.90 -0.33 -9.42
N GLU A 71 16.54 -0.33 -8.14
CA GLU A 71 16.31 0.86 -7.30
C GLU A 71 17.58 1.69 -7.04
N ALA A 72 18.72 1.16 -7.48
CA ALA A 72 20.03 1.64 -7.12
C ALA A 72 20.56 2.78 -7.98
N GLU A 73 19.85 3.27 -9.01
CA GLU A 73 20.32 4.42 -9.79
C GLU A 73 19.12 5.23 -10.31
N PHE A 74 18.63 6.17 -9.50
CA PHE A 74 18.20 7.42 -10.11
C PHE A 74 19.46 7.98 -10.77
N GLY A 75 19.51 8.01 -12.10
CA GLY A 75 20.68 8.52 -12.84
C GLY A 75 20.93 10.01 -12.56
N GLU A 76 21.50 10.73 -13.52
CA GLU A 76 21.51 12.21 -13.45
C GLU A 76 20.07 12.74 -13.47
N VAL A 77 19.49 12.94 -12.29
CA VAL A 77 18.20 13.57 -12.07
C VAL A 77 18.39 14.81 -11.21
N ASP A 78 17.49 15.77 -11.39
CA ASP A 78 17.38 16.92 -10.51
C ASP A 78 17.36 16.50 -9.03
N PRO A 79 18.29 17.00 -8.19
CA PRO A 79 18.33 16.71 -6.76
C PRO A 79 17.02 17.01 -6.02
N GLU A 80 16.23 17.99 -6.49
CA GLU A 80 14.92 18.29 -5.93
C GLU A 80 13.93 17.14 -6.16
N VAL A 81 13.91 16.56 -7.36
CA VAL A 81 13.05 15.42 -7.69
C VAL A 81 13.41 14.20 -6.83
N ALA A 82 14.71 13.92 -6.68
CA ALA A 82 15.16 12.81 -5.84
C ALA A 82 14.74 12.98 -4.38
N ARG A 83 14.88 14.19 -3.82
CA ARG A 83 14.40 14.51 -2.46
C ARG A 83 12.89 14.36 -2.32
N ASN A 84 12.11 14.86 -3.28
CA ASN A 84 10.64 14.75 -3.24
C ASN A 84 10.19 13.28 -3.28
N VAL A 85 10.84 12.45 -4.09
CA VAL A 85 10.60 11.00 -4.10
C VAL A 85 10.93 10.37 -2.74
N ALA A 86 12.04 10.75 -2.11
CA ALA A 86 12.40 10.27 -0.79
C ALA A 86 11.39 10.70 0.29
N THR A 87 10.96 11.96 0.29
CA THR A 87 9.94 12.47 1.22
C THR A 87 8.61 11.74 1.06
N LEU A 88 8.14 11.52 -0.17
CA LEU A 88 6.90 10.76 -0.39
C LEU A 88 7.05 9.28 -0.03
N SER A 89 8.24 8.71 -0.22
CA SER A 89 8.54 7.33 0.20
C SER A 89 8.49 7.21 1.73
N GLU A 90 9.08 8.16 2.45
CA GLU A 90 9.01 8.24 3.91
C GLU A 90 7.56 8.38 4.40
N TYR A 91 6.77 9.27 3.79
CA TYR A 91 5.35 9.40 4.08
C TYR A 91 4.59 8.08 3.87
N MET A 92 4.85 7.39 2.75
CA MET A 92 4.22 6.12 2.46
C MET A 92 4.62 5.05 3.48
N ILE A 93 5.85 5.01 3.99
CA ILE A 93 6.27 4.10 5.06
C ILE A 93 5.49 4.43 6.35
N ILE A 94 5.65 5.65 6.85
CA ILE A 94 5.22 6.02 8.21
C ILE A 94 3.70 6.05 8.33
N VAL A 95 3.02 6.59 7.31
CA VAL A 95 1.58 6.86 7.39
C VAL A 95 0.78 5.87 6.56
N GLY A 96 1.16 5.64 5.31
CA GLY A 96 0.37 4.83 4.39
C GLY A 96 0.41 3.34 4.73
N LEU A 97 1.57 2.72 4.57
CA LEU A 97 1.76 1.28 4.58
C LEU A 97 1.55 0.67 5.97
N LEU A 98 2.06 1.30 7.03
CA LEU A 98 1.84 0.84 8.40
C LEU A 98 0.35 0.81 8.76
N TYR A 99 -0.37 1.88 8.40
CA TYR A 99 -1.80 1.95 8.68
C TYR A 99 -2.61 0.99 7.81
N GLU A 100 -2.21 0.79 6.55
CA GLU A 100 -2.79 -0.24 5.71
C GLU A 100 -2.66 -1.62 6.34
N GLU A 101 -1.45 -1.99 6.77
CA GLU A 101 -1.18 -3.28 7.38
C GLU A 101 -2.06 -3.51 8.61
N GLU A 102 -2.23 -2.49 9.46
CA GLU A 102 -3.13 -2.54 10.61
C GLU A 102 -4.59 -2.84 10.21
N LEU A 103 -5.09 -2.19 9.15
CA LEU A 103 -6.44 -2.45 8.64
C LEU A 103 -6.57 -3.86 8.04
N LEU A 104 -5.56 -4.37 7.34
CA LEU A 104 -5.57 -5.74 6.84
C LEU A 104 -5.55 -6.75 7.98
N ARG A 105 -4.75 -6.52 9.04
CA ARG A 105 -4.78 -7.34 10.26
C ARG A 105 -6.15 -7.33 10.93
N LYS A 106 -6.86 -6.19 10.95
CA LYS A 106 -8.26 -6.13 11.41
C LYS A 106 -9.20 -6.94 10.50
N ALA A 107 -9.02 -6.91 9.19
CA ALA A 107 -9.79 -7.73 8.26
C ALA A 107 -9.56 -9.24 8.51
N VAL A 108 -8.31 -9.66 8.77
CA VAL A 108 -7.97 -11.04 9.17
C VAL A 108 -8.71 -11.45 10.45
N ILE A 109 -8.74 -10.57 11.46
CA ILE A 109 -9.47 -10.85 12.71
C ILE A 109 -10.97 -11.04 12.44
N LEU A 110 -11.56 -10.21 11.57
CA LEU A 110 -12.98 -10.31 11.21
C LEU A 110 -13.28 -11.58 10.41
N ALA A 111 -12.41 -11.96 9.48
CA ALA A 111 -12.48 -13.23 8.75
C ALA A 111 -12.57 -14.43 9.72
N ARG A 112 -11.69 -14.46 10.73
CA ARG A 112 -11.68 -15.50 11.77
C ARG A 112 -12.90 -15.46 12.71
N ARG A 113 -13.69 -14.38 12.68
CA ARG A 113 -14.88 -14.17 13.53
C ARG A 113 -16.21 -14.33 12.79
N GLY A 114 -16.20 -14.94 11.60
CA GLY A 114 -17.43 -15.26 10.87
C GLY A 114 -17.74 -14.34 9.67
N ALA A 115 -16.87 -13.38 9.35
CA ALA A 115 -16.97 -12.65 8.08
C ALA A 115 -16.55 -13.55 6.91
N ARG A 116 -17.48 -14.37 6.43
CA ARG A 116 -17.23 -15.46 5.46
C ARG A 116 -16.49 -15.01 4.20
N LEU A 117 -16.89 -13.93 3.55
CA LEU A 117 -16.26 -13.45 2.32
C LEU A 117 -14.82 -12.98 2.57
N LEU A 118 -14.54 -12.40 3.76
CA LEU A 118 -13.16 -12.09 4.15
C LEU A 118 -12.35 -13.35 4.43
N ALA A 119 -12.98 -14.41 4.97
CA ALA A 119 -12.32 -15.70 5.19
C ALA A 119 -11.95 -16.42 3.89
N GLU A 120 -12.81 -16.35 2.87
CA GLU A 120 -12.53 -16.90 1.54
C GLU A 120 -11.34 -16.20 0.85
N GLU A 121 -11.12 -14.91 1.15
CA GLU A 121 -10.02 -14.11 0.60
C GLU A 121 -8.81 -14.00 1.54
N LEU A 122 -8.80 -14.72 2.67
CA LEU A 122 -7.78 -14.63 3.69
C LEU A 122 -6.34 -14.86 3.16
N PRO A 123 -6.07 -15.86 2.29
CA PRO A 123 -4.73 -16.04 1.73
C PRO A 123 -4.24 -14.81 0.93
N ASN A 124 -5.15 -14.14 0.22
CA ASN A 124 -4.81 -12.94 -0.55
C ASN A 124 -4.55 -11.73 0.35
N ILE A 125 -5.27 -11.64 1.48
CA ILE A 125 -5.06 -10.58 2.48
C ILE A 125 -3.73 -10.78 3.21
N GLU A 126 -3.36 -12.01 3.53
CA GLU A 126 -2.06 -12.34 4.15
C GLU A 126 -0.90 -12.05 3.18
N ALA A 127 -1.03 -12.44 1.91
CA ALA A 127 -0.06 -12.10 0.88
C ALA A 127 0.10 -10.58 0.66
N ASP A 128 -0.98 -9.81 0.84
CA ASP A 128 -0.95 -8.35 0.79
C ASP A 128 -0.16 -7.74 1.96
N ILE A 129 -0.29 -8.29 3.16
CA ILE A 129 0.50 -7.88 4.35
C ILE A 129 1.99 -8.12 4.09
N GLU A 130 2.36 -9.27 3.54
CA GLU A 130 3.76 -9.53 3.17
C GLU A 130 4.27 -8.58 2.09
N ALA A 131 3.44 -8.26 1.09
CA ALA A 131 3.78 -7.31 0.04
C ALA A 131 4.00 -5.90 0.60
N ILE A 132 3.23 -5.48 1.60
CA ILE A 132 3.44 -4.22 2.31
C ILE A 132 4.83 -4.19 2.95
N GLY A 133 5.25 -5.27 3.63
CA GLY A 133 6.58 -5.38 4.23
C GLY A 133 7.71 -5.22 3.20
N ARG A 134 7.61 -5.91 2.05
CA ARG A 134 8.58 -5.77 0.95
C ARG A 134 8.61 -4.35 0.38
N LEU A 135 7.45 -3.75 0.14
CA LEU A 135 7.36 -2.39 -0.40
C LEU A 135 7.91 -1.35 0.59
N SER A 136 7.70 -1.53 1.89
CA SER A 136 8.26 -0.68 2.94
C SER A 136 9.79 -0.71 2.93
N GLN A 137 10.41 -1.90 2.84
CA GLN A 137 11.87 -2.03 2.73
C GLN A 137 12.43 -1.35 1.47
N ARG A 138 11.71 -1.44 0.35
CA ARG A 138 12.08 -0.77 -0.90
C ARG A 138 12.06 0.75 -0.76
N PHE A 139 11.02 1.30 -0.13
CA PHE A 139 10.98 2.73 0.18
C PHE A 139 12.07 3.14 1.17
N GLN A 140 12.38 2.32 2.17
CA GLN A 140 13.41 2.66 3.15
C GLN A 140 14.78 2.84 2.47
N ARG A 141 15.13 1.98 1.51
CA ARG A 141 16.37 2.14 0.71
C ARG A 141 16.42 3.45 -0.07
N ILE A 142 15.28 3.95 -0.54
CA ILE A 142 15.20 5.27 -1.20
C ILE A 142 15.44 6.37 -0.16
N VAL A 143 14.81 6.28 1.01
CA VAL A 143 14.96 7.27 2.09
C VAL A 143 16.41 7.33 2.57
N ASP A 144 17.01 6.18 2.92
CA ASP A 144 18.39 6.08 3.46
C ASP A 144 19.48 6.62 2.52
N ARG A 145 19.18 6.77 1.24
CA ARG A 145 20.11 7.31 0.25
C ARG A 145 20.04 8.83 0.14
N HIS A 146 18.91 9.42 0.51
CA HIS A 146 18.60 10.83 0.29
C HIS A 146 18.44 11.64 1.58
N TYR A 147 18.54 10.97 2.74
CA TYR A 147 18.64 11.53 4.08
C TYR A 147 19.85 10.96 4.80
#